data_AF-A0A7V4UWD2-F1
#
_entry.id   AF-A0A7V4UWD2-F1
#
_cell.length_a   1.000
_cell.length_b   1.000
_cell.length_c   1.000
_cell.angle_alpha   90.00
_cell.angle_beta   90.00
_cell.angle_gamma   90.00
#
_symmetry.space_group_name_H-M   'P 1'
#
loop_
_entity.id
_entity.type
_entity.pdbx_description
1 polymer ?
#
loop_
_entity_poly.entity_id
_entity_poly.type
_entity_poly.pdbx_seq_one_letter_code
_entity_poly.pdbx_strand_id
1 'polypeptide(L)'
;MFHVFTRIIPLLLLLTLTQPAGASQGLAIDPATCLGCHGDVVSASLMANSVHGKNGCTSCHVEIVELAKHMKGEVTVGKVQCVRCHKKEAAEHAGSVHTAKGVLCANCHTDMHSHTSWKNDKRRVLSICVKCHKDERGFRESVHGKGVLAGNQDSAACNDCHGLHAIAALGDPKSHTNREFHTKVCLRCHADEKLVERNQISKVAVESYMESYHGKNYRLGYPEKVAGCADCHTAHQILPSKDPASSVHPNNLVKTCSGCHKNGSVLFTKFYAHGEHGDRENYPILYYTFIAMTGLLVSTFAVFWLHTLLWMVRGFVENREKAAALEEGQILHHVPEGHKQYRRFNRLHVFLHLTVIISFLGLSLTGLPLKFSDQAWAKILMDLYGGAPNAALIHRMCAGLTFFYFATAILMSINFLFIRKDIKGNFFQRLFGPDSLCPNLRDISDVVGMVRWFFFRGPKPTFERWTYWEKFDFLAVFWGMFAIGGSGLMLWFPEFFGSFLPGWAFNVATIIHSDEALLATGFIFSVHFFNTHGRPEKFPMDFVIFNGQMSKHEFIEERGDQWARYEKEGITENFKAKKSSGIVYDFCLKAFGFSAVFIGITLLILMIYAFMFPHH
;
A
#
# COMPACT_ATOMS: atom_id res chain seq x y z
N MET A 1 -23.81 77.42 25.42
CA MET A 1 -25.09 77.97 24.89
C MET A 1 -24.87 78.70 23.55
N PHE A 2 -24.12 78.13 22.60
CA PHE A 2 -23.81 78.79 21.31
C PHE A 2 -23.42 77.78 20.18
N HIS A 3 -24.06 76.61 20.13
CA HIS A 3 -23.84 75.64 19.04
C HIS A 3 -25.11 75.09 18.39
N VAL A 4 -26.26 75.73 18.64
CA VAL A 4 -27.57 75.26 18.14
C VAL A 4 -27.99 75.93 16.82
N PHE A 5 -27.32 76.98 16.36
CA PHE A 5 -27.82 77.79 15.24
C PHE A 5 -27.16 77.63 13.86
N THR A 6 -26.17 76.74 13.68
CA THR A 6 -25.47 76.56 12.38
C THR A 6 -25.72 75.23 11.68
N ARG A 7 -26.69 74.42 12.12
CA ARG A 7 -27.03 73.13 11.47
C ARG A 7 -28.44 73.03 10.88
N ILE A 8 -29.21 74.11 10.89
CA ILE A 8 -30.64 74.08 10.49
C ILE A 8 -30.86 74.53 9.03
N ILE A 9 -29.88 75.17 8.38
CA ILE A 9 -30.02 75.70 7.02
C ILE A 9 -29.89 74.64 5.89
N PRO A 10 -29.11 73.54 6.01
CA PRO A 10 -29.13 72.51 4.95
C PRO A 10 -30.31 71.53 5.05
N LEU A 11 -31.02 71.50 6.18
CA LEU A 11 -32.11 70.54 6.41
C LEU A 11 -33.45 70.97 5.80
N LEU A 12 -33.69 72.27 5.66
CA LEU A 12 -34.93 72.82 5.10
C LEU A 12 -34.97 72.87 3.57
N LEU A 13 -33.83 72.73 2.89
CA LEU A 13 -33.71 72.68 1.43
C LEU A 13 -33.69 71.26 0.84
N LEU A 14 -33.59 70.21 1.67
CA LEU A 14 -33.78 68.82 1.25
C LEU A 14 -35.22 68.29 1.46
N LEU A 15 -36.09 69.06 2.11
CA LEU A 15 -37.47 68.68 2.41
C LEU A 15 -38.49 69.06 1.32
N THR A 16 -38.05 69.69 0.22
CA THR A 16 -38.92 70.08 -0.91
C THR A 16 -38.65 69.33 -2.22
N LEU A 17 -37.84 68.27 -2.19
CA LEU A 17 -37.57 67.41 -3.36
C LEU A 17 -37.86 65.92 -3.13
N THR A 18 -38.53 65.55 -2.05
CA THR A 18 -39.19 64.25 -1.97
C THR A 18 -40.56 64.37 -2.63
N GLN A 19 -40.60 64.38 -3.96
CA GLN A 19 -41.72 63.70 -4.61
C GLN A 19 -41.76 62.28 -4.00
N PRO A 20 -42.93 61.71 -3.72
CA PRO A 20 -43.01 60.27 -3.70
C PRO A 20 -42.59 59.88 -5.12
N ALA A 21 -41.33 59.51 -5.34
CA ALA A 21 -41.03 58.57 -6.38
C ALA A 21 -41.96 57.41 -6.01
N GLY A 22 -43.08 57.34 -6.74
CA GLY A 22 -44.00 56.25 -6.62
C GLY A 22 -43.15 55.03 -6.87
N ALA A 23 -42.68 54.41 -5.78
CA ALA A 23 -42.61 52.99 -5.73
C ALA A 23 -44.06 52.55 -5.94
N SER A 24 -44.49 52.52 -7.20
CA SER A 24 -45.25 51.40 -7.69
C SER A 24 -44.36 50.20 -7.40
N GLN A 25 -44.36 49.77 -6.15
CA GLN A 25 -44.36 48.36 -5.85
C GLN A 25 -45.50 47.85 -6.71
N GLY A 26 -45.15 47.38 -7.92
CA GLY A 26 -46.09 46.63 -8.72
C GLY A 26 -46.55 45.55 -7.77
N LEU A 27 -47.78 45.68 -7.25
CA LEU A 27 -48.37 44.65 -6.43
C LEU A 27 -48.19 43.37 -7.23
N ALA A 28 -47.65 42.34 -6.57
CA ALA A 28 -47.59 41.02 -7.18
C ALA A 28 -48.99 40.74 -7.75
N ILE A 29 -49.07 40.56 -9.07
CA ILE A 29 -50.33 40.32 -9.75
C ILE A 29 -50.94 39.11 -9.07
N ASP A 30 -52.19 39.25 -8.61
CA ASP A 30 -52.89 38.16 -7.94
C ASP A 30 -52.85 36.92 -8.85
N PRO A 31 -52.30 35.78 -8.38
CA PRO A 31 -52.30 34.54 -9.14
C PRO A 31 -53.68 34.17 -9.70
N ALA A 32 -54.78 34.53 -9.03
CA ALA A 32 -56.13 34.32 -9.53
C ALA A 32 -56.39 35.05 -10.87
N THR A 33 -55.80 36.22 -11.07
CA THR A 33 -55.90 36.99 -12.33
C THR A 33 -55.17 36.29 -13.46
N CYS A 34 -53.96 35.77 -13.20
CA CYS A 34 -53.21 34.99 -14.19
C CYS A 34 -53.92 33.68 -14.54
N LEU A 35 -54.44 32.97 -13.52
CA LEU A 35 -55.15 31.70 -13.68
C LEU A 35 -56.52 31.86 -14.35
N GLY A 36 -57.11 33.05 -14.33
CA GLY A 36 -58.33 33.35 -15.10
C GLY A 36 -58.15 33.19 -16.61
N CYS A 37 -56.94 33.46 -17.13
CA CYS A 37 -56.60 33.31 -18.55
C CYS A 37 -55.75 32.06 -18.84
N HIS A 38 -54.99 31.56 -17.86
CA HIS A 38 -54.05 30.43 -18.02
C HIS A 38 -54.47 29.16 -17.26
N GLY A 39 -55.72 29.07 -16.82
CA GLY A 39 -56.24 27.91 -16.08
C GLY A 39 -56.29 26.61 -16.90
N ASP A 40 -56.14 26.71 -18.22
CA ASP A 40 -56.04 25.61 -19.17
C ASP A 40 -54.61 25.01 -19.26
N VAL A 41 -53.58 25.81 -18.95
CA VAL A 41 -52.16 25.40 -19.02
C VAL A 41 -51.48 25.29 -17.64
N VAL A 42 -52.06 25.90 -16.60
CA VAL A 42 -51.58 25.82 -15.22
C VAL A 42 -52.73 25.47 -14.28
N SER A 43 -52.61 24.35 -13.57
CA SER A 43 -53.58 23.98 -12.54
C SER A 43 -53.33 24.75 -11.25
N ALA A 44 -54.33 25.51 -10.81
CA ALA A 44 -54.32 26.25 -9.55
C ALA A 44 -54.04 25.33 -8.34
N SER A 45 -54.65 24.14 -8.32
CA SER A 45 -54.48 23.19 -7.22
C SER A 45 -53.10 22.54 -7.21
N LEU A 46 -52.52 22.23 -8.38
CA LEU A 46 -51.16 21.71 -8.45
C LEU A 46 -50.13 22.77 -8.05
N MET A 47 -50.33 24.02 -8.47
CA MET A 47 -49.46 25.13 -8.09
C MET A 47 -49.51 25.39 -6.59
N ALA A 48 -50.69 25.47 -6.01
CA ALA A 48 -50.86 25.67 -4.57
C ALA A 48 -50.19 24.56 -3.73
N ASN A 49 -50.19 23.32 -4.22
CA ASN A 49 -49.56 22.18 -3.54
C ASN A 49 -48.06 22.01 -3.86
N SER A 50 -47.50 22.82 -4.75
CA SER A 50 -46.07 22.77 -5.09
C SER A 50 -45.20 23.45 -4.02
N VAL A 51 -43.89 23.21 -4.07
CA VAL A 51 -42.91 23.92 -3.23
C VAL A 51 -42.87 25.43 -3.52
N HIS A 52 -43.39 25.84 -4.69
CA HIS A 52 -43.50 27.24 -5.10
C HIS A 52 -44.90 27.82 -4.83
N GLY A 53 -45.84 27.07 -4.25
CA GLY A 53 -47.26 27.45 -4.18
C GLY A 53 -47.57 28.71 -3.36
N LYS A 54 -46.61 29.18 -2.55
CA LYS A 54 -46.70 30.46 -1.83
C LYS A 54 -46.22 31.66 -2.65
N ASN A 55 -45.61 31.44 -3.81
CA ASN A 55 -45.08 32.50 -4.66
C ASN A 55 -46.15 32.95 -5.66
N GLY A 56 -46.19 34.26 -5.93
CA GLY A 56 -46.97 34.79 -7.04
C GLY A 56 -46.36 34.41 -8.40
N CYS A 57 -47.18 34.39 -9.46
CA CYS A 57 -46.73 34.05 -10.81
C CYS A 57 -45.57 34.96 -11.28
N THR A 58 -45.65 36.26 -10.97
CA THR A 58 -44.63 37.27 -11.33
C THR A 58 -43.34 37.17 -10.51
N SER A 59 -43.31 36.36 -9.43
CA SER A 59 -42.06 36.07 -8.70
C SER A 59 -41.10 35.21 -9.54
N CYS A 60 -41.64 34.39 -10.44
CA CYS A 60 -40.88 33.56 -11.37
C CYS A 60 -40.88 34.11 -12.80
N HIS A 61 -42.03 34.63 -13.26
CA HIS A 61 -42.20 35.28 -14.57
C HIS A 61 -42.03 36.80 -14.47
N VAL A 62 -40.78 37.17 -14.20
CA VAL A 62 -40.38 38.50 -13.76
C VAL A 62 -40.42 39.54 -14.89
N GLU A 63 -40.55 39.08 -16.14
CA GLU A 63 -40.75 39.92 -17.32
C GLU A 63 -42.13 40.59 -17.29
N ILE A 64 -43.11 40.00 -16.60
CA ILE A 64 -44.48 40.52 -16.50
C ILE A 64 -44.56 41.61 -15.44
N VAL A 65 -44.14 42.82 -15.82
CA VAL A 65 -44.21 44.02 -14.96
C VAL A 65 -45.55 44.77 -15.14
N GLU A 66 -46.13 44.71 -16.34
CA GLU A 66 -47.42 45.34 -16.69
C GLU A 66 -48.36 44.33 -17.36
N LEU A 67 -49.46 43.97 -16.68
CA LEU A 67 -50.43 43.00 -17.19
C LEU A 67 -51.06 43.43 -18.52
N ALA A 68 -51.33 44.73 -18.70
CA ALA A 68 -51.93 45.26 -19.92
C ALA A 68 -51.06 45.04 -21.17
N LYS A 69 -49.73 45.16 -21.03
CA LYS A 69 -48.77 44.90 -22.12
C LYS A 69 -48.67 43.41 -22.42
N HIS A 70 -48.71 42.57 -21.39
CA HIS A 70 -48.76 41.12 -21.56
C HIS A 70 -50.02 40.66 -22.32
N MET A 71 -51.19 41.20 -21.96
CA MET A 71 -52.46 40.88 -22.64
C MET A 71 -52.50 41.33 -24.11
N LYS A 72 -51.75 42.39 -24.47
CA LYS A 72 -51.58 42.85 -25.86
C LYS A 72 -50.52 42.08 -26.65
N GLY A 73 -49.79 41.16 -26.01
CA GLY A 73 -48.70 40.41 -26.62
C GLY A 73 -47.39 41.19 -26.75
N GLU A 74 -47.29 42.40 -26.17
CA GLU A 74 -46.08 43.22 -26.20
C GLU A 74 -44.98 42.66 -25.28
N VAL A 75 -45.36 41.88 -24.26
CA VAL A 75 -44.45 41.18 -23.35
C VAL A 75 -44.90 39.73 -23.21
N THR A 76 -43.99 38.79 -23.48
CA THR A 76 -44.25 37.35 -23.37
C THR A 76 -43.55 36.77 -22.15
N VAL A 77 -44.06 35.64 -21.68
CA VAL A 77 -43.48 34.92 -20.56
C VAL A 77 -42.15 34.29 -20.98
N GLY A 78 -41.06 34.74 -20.35
CA GLY A 78 -39.71 34.24 -20.58
C GLY A 78 -39.40 32.95 -19.81
N LYS A 79 -38.19 32.43 -20.04
CA LYS A 79 -37.66 31.31 -19.23
C LYS A 79 -37.34 31.80 -17.82
N VAL A 80 -37.84 31.07 -16.81
CA VAL A 80 -37.65 31.42 -15.41
C VAL A 80 -36.17 31.45 -15.01
N GLN A 81 -35.79 32.46 -14.22
CA GLN A 81 -34.42 32.67 -13.76
C GLN A 81 -34.22 32.09 -12.36
N CYS A 82 -34.05 30.76 -12.27
CA CYS A 82 -33.96 30.02 -11.00
C CYS A 82 -32.89 30.57 -10.04
N VAL A 83 -31.77 31.08 -10.59
CA VAL A 83 -30.63 31.64 -9.83
C VAL A 83 -31.00 32.79 -8.89
N ARG A 84 -32.13 33.48 -9.12
CA ARG A 84 -32.60 34.54 -8.22
C ARG A 84 -32.85 34.03 -6.80
N CYS A 85 -33.32 32.79 -6.67
CA CYS A 85 -33.62 32.15 -5.39
C CYS A 85 -32.68 30.95 -5.11
N HIS A 86 -32.36 30.16 -6.13
CA HIS A 86 -31.51 28.96 -6.03
C HIS A 86 -30.05 29.26 -6.40
N LYS A 87 -29.44 30.21 -5.69
CA LYS A 87 -28.07 30.69 -6.00
C LYS A 87 -27.02 29.58 -5.90
N LYS A 88 -27.13 28.72 -4.89
CA LYS A 88 -26.19 27.62 -4.66
C LYS A 88 -26.27 26.59 -5.79
N GLU A 89 -27.47 26.09 -6.05
CA GLU A 89 -27.71 25.08 -7.08
C GLU A 89 -27.34 25.61 -8.47
N ALA A 90 -27.63 26.89 -8.75
CA ALA A 90 -27.22 27.54 -9.99
C ALA A 90 -25.70 27.64 -10.12
N ALA A 91 -24.98 27.97 -9.05
CA ALA A 91 -23.52 28.02 -9.06
C ALA A 91 -22.90 26.62 -9.27
N GLU A 92 -23.40 25.59 -8.59
CA GLU A 92 -22.98 24.21 -8.79
C GLU A 92 -23.26 23.74 -10.23
N HIS A 93 -24.47 24.01 -10.73
CA HIS A 93 -24.88 23.65 -12.08
C HIS A 93 -24.05 24.35 -13.15
N ALA A 94 -23.71 25.63 -12.96
CA ALA A 94 -22.91 26.41 -13.90
C ALA A 94 -21.53 25.77 -14.19
N GLY A 95 -20.94 25.10 -13.20
CA GLY A 95 -19.68 24.35 -13.35
C GLY A 95 -19.82 22.91 -13.87
N SER A 96 -21.04 22.45 -14.13
CA SER A 96 -21.30 21.07 -14.52
C SER A 96 -21.15 20.82 -16.03
N VAL A 97 -20.96 19.55 -16.38
CA VAL A 97 -20.97 19.09 -17.78
C VAL A 97 -22.28 19.35 -18.51
N HIS A 98 -23.39 19.43 -17.77
CA HIS A 98 -24.70 19.68 -18.33
C HIS A 98 -24.83 21.12 -18.84
N THR A 99 -24.32 22.10 -18.10
CA THR A 99 -24.25 23.49 -18.59
C THR A 99 -23.37 23.59 -19.84
N ALA A 100 -22.22 22.90 -19.86
CA ALA A 100 -21.33 22.88 -21.01
C ALA A 100 -21.98 22.28 -22.28
N LYS A 101 -23.07 21.51 -22.12
CA LYS A 101 -23.88 20.93 -23.21
C LYS A 101 -25.21 21.66 -23.43
N GLY A 102 -25.42 22.81 -22.80
CA GLY A 102 -26.63 23.62 -22.97
C GLY A 102 -27.89 23.08 -22.28
N VAL A 103 -27.74 22.14 -21.35
CA VAL A 103 -28.84 21.67 -20.49
C VAL A 103 -29.06 22.72 -19.40
N LEU A 104 -30.28 23.22 -19.27
CA LEU A 104 -30.70 24.24 -18.31
C LEU A 104 -31.52 23.60 -17.17
N CYS A 105 -31.73 24.33 -16.07
CA CYS A 105 -32.50 23.84 -14.92
C CYS A 105 -33.89 23.31 -15.32
N ALA A 106 -34.56 24.00 -16.24
CA ALA A 106 -35.89 23.64 -16.74
C ALA A 106 -35.93 22.34 -17.57
N ASN A 107 -34.78 21.86 -18.05
CA ASN A 107 -34.70 20.56 -18.74
C ASN A 107 -34.81 19.38 -17.77
N CYS A 108 -34.42 19.57 -16.51
CA CYS A 108 -34.54 18.56 -15.46
C CYS A 108 -35.77 18.81 -14.57
N HIS A 109 -36.02 20.06 -14.18
CA HIS A 109 -37.18 20.51 -13.43
C HIS A 109 -38.31 20.93 -14.38
N THR A 110 -38.87 19.97 -15.11
CA THR A 110 -39.94 20.24 -16.10
C THR A 110 -41.28 20.55 -15.45
N ASP A 111 -41.45 20.21 -14.17
CA ASP A 111 -42.70 20.23 -13.42
C ASP A 111 -42.79 21.42 -12.44
N MET A 112 -42.21 22.58 -12.76
CA MET A 112 -42.08 23.74 -11.86
C MET A 112 -43.38 24.19 -11.17
N HIS A 113 -44.52 24.09 -11.87
CA HIS A 113 -45.86 24.43 -11.36
C HIS A 113 -46.50 23.33 -10.51
N SER A 114 -45.90 22.15 -10.42
CA SER A 114 -46.38 21.03 -9.59
C SER A 114 -45.24 20.40 -8.80
N HIS A 115 -44.09 21.07 -8.71
CA HIS A 115 -42.87 20.49 -8.19
C HIS A 115 -43.01 20.26 -6.69
N THR A 116 -42.69 19.05 -6.23
CA THR A 116 -42.78 18.68 -4.81
C THR A 116 -41.41 18.45 -4.22
N SER A 117 -41.28 18.65 -2.91
CA SER A 117 -40.01 18.43 -2.21
C SER A 117 -39.46 17.02 -2.50
N TRP A 118 -38.17 16.95 -2.78
CA TRP A 118 -37.48 15.70 -3.17
C TRP A 118 -37.52 14.63 -2.07
N LYS A 119 -37.53 15.04 -0.79
CA LYS A 119 -37.49 14.14 0.39
C LYS A 119 -36.43 13.04 0.30
N ASN A 120 -35.32 13.30 -0.39
CA ASN A 120 -34.24 12.34 -0.66
C ASN A 120 -34.68 11.05 -1.37
N ASP A 121 -35.77 11.06 -2.14
CA ASP A 121 -36.20 9.88 -2.89
C ASP A 121 -35.35 9.70 -4.15
N LYS A 122 -34.40 8.77 -4.10
CA LYS A 122 -33.47 8.44 -5.18
C LYS A 122 -34.15 7.95 -6.45
N ARG A 123 -35.39 7.45 -6.39
CA ARG A 123 -36.16 7.05 -7.58
C ARG A 123 -36.43 8.23 -8.51
N ARG A 124 -36.61 9.43 -7.94
CA ARG A 124 -36.79 10.66 -8.71
C ARG A 124 -35.55 11.01 -9.52
N VAL A 125 -34.36 10.87 -8.93
CA VAL A 125 -33.08 11.09 -9.62
C VAL A 125 -32.96 10.16 -10.82
N LEU A 126 -33.19 8.86 -10.60
CA LEU A 126 -33.17 7.87 -11.66
C LEU A 126 -34.16 8.22 -12.78
N SER A 127 -35.37 8.66 -12.44
CA SER A 127 -36.39 9.03 -13.42
C SER A 127 -36.04 10.26 -14.27
N ILE A 128 -35.20 11.17 -13.75
CA ILE A 128 -34.77 12.39 -14.46
C ILE A 128 -33.60 12.09 -15.39
N CYS A 129 -32.53 11.47 -14.89
CA CYS A 129 -31.29 11.27 -15.65
C CYS A 129 -31.52 10.43 -16.93
N VAL A 130 -32.29 9.36 -16.81
CA VAL A 130 -32.60 8.42 -17.91
C VAL A 130 -33.50 9.00 -19.02
N LYS A 131 -34.10 10.19 -18.83
CA LYS A 131 -34.84 10.87 -19.91
C LYS A 131 -33.90 11.19 -21.08
N CYS A 132 -32.66 11.56 -20.76
CA CYS A 132 -31.62 11.89 -21.73
C CYS A 132 -30.56 10.79 -21.86
N HIS A 133 -30.15 10.15 -20.76
CA HIS A 133 -29.16 9.05 -20.74
C HIS A 133 -29.78 7.69 -21.07
N LYS A 134 -30.30 7.54 -22.29
CA LYS A 134 -31.03 6.33 -22.73
C LYS A 134 -30.15 5.08 -22.87
N ASP A 135 -28.85 5.27 -23.08
CA ASP A 135 -27.88 4.18 -23.21
C ASP A 135 -27.53 3.56 -21.85
N GLU A 136 -27.81 4.27 -20.75
CA GLU A 136 -27.57 3.83 -19.37
C GLU A 136 -28.73 3.01 -18.79
N ARG A 137 -29.56 2.40 -19.65
CA ARG A 137 -30.59 1.43 -19.22
C ARG A 137 -30.00 0.26 -18.43
N GLY A 138 -28.73 -0.09 -18.69
CA GLY A 138 -27.99 -1.07 -17.90
C GLY A 138 -27.98 -0.76 -16.40
N PHE A 139 -28.00 0.53 -16.02
CA PHE A 139 -28.04 0.92 -14.61
C PHE A 139 -29.33 0.52 -13.92
N ARG A 140 -30.48 0.63 -14.61
CA ARG A 140 -31.77 0.20 -14.05
C ARG A 140 -31.80 -1.29 -13.78
N GLU A 141 -31.08 -2.07 -14.59
CA GLU A 141 -30.99 -3.52 -14.45
C GLU A 141 -29.93 -3.98 -13.46
N SER A 142 -29.02 -3.08 -13.08
CA SER A 142 -28.01 -3.35 -12.05
C SER A 142 -28.63 -3.57 -10.67
N VAL A 143 -27.86 -4.16 -9.76
CA VAL A 143 -28.26 -4.34 -8.36
C VAL A 143 -28.59 -3.01 -7.68
N HIS A 144 -27.89 -1.94 -8.04
CA HIS A 144 -28.12 -0.59 -7.52
C HIS A 144 -29.45 0.00 -8.05
N GLY A 145 -29.66 -0.02 -9.37
CA GLY A 145 -30.90 0.48 -9.96
C GLY A 145 -32.13 -0.27 -9.48
N LYS A 146 -32.06 -1.61 -9.40
CA LYS A 146 -33.14 -2.44 -8.86
C LYS A 146 -33.42 -2.15 -7.39
N GLY A 147 -32.37 -1.96 -6.58
CA GLY A 147 -32.50 -1.58 -5.18
C GLY A 147 -33.22 -0.24 -4.99
N VAL A 148 -32.81 0.79 -5.74
CA VAL A 148 -33.47 2.10 -5.73
C VAL A 148 -34.94 2.00 -6.14
N LEU A 149 -35.25 1.27 -7.21
CA LEU A 149 -36.62 1.09 -7.70
C LEU A 149 -37.51 0.32 -6.71
N ALA A 150 -36.93 -0.65 -5.99
CA ALA A 150 -37.59 -1.36 -4.89
C ALA A 150 -37.81 -0.50 -3.63
N GLY A 151 -37.31 0.75 -3.61
CA GLY A 151 -37.47 1.69 -2.51
C GLY A 151 -36.33 1.69 -1.49
N ASN A 152 -35.27 0.90 -1.70
CA ASN A 152 -34.09 0.94 -0.85
C ASN A 152 -33.26 2.21 -1.14
N GLN A 153 -33.35 3.20 -0.25
CA GLN A 153 -32.63 4.46 -0.37
C GLN A 153 -31.13 4.34 -0.02
N ASP A 154 -30.67 3.24 0.56
CA ASP A 154 -29.24 2.97 0.75
C ASP A 154 -28.56 2.54 -0.53
N SER A 155 -29.34 2.01 -1.48
CA SER A 155 -28.84 1.64 -2.79
C SER A 155 -28.38 2.88 -3.56
N ALA A 156 -27.26 2.76 -4.27
CA ALA A 156 -26.68 3.89 -4.99
C ALA A 156 -27.55 4.31 -6.19
N ALA A 157 -27.78 5.60 -6.36
CA ALA A 157 -28.34 6.20 -7.54
C ALA A 157 -27.28 7.04 -8.29
N CYS A 158 -27.64 7.56 -9.46
CA CYS A 158 -26.72 8.32 -10.32
C CYS A 158 -26.02 9.46 -9.55
N ASN A 159 -26.73 10.10 -8.62
CA ASN A 159 -26.20 11.22 -7.84
C ASN A 159 -25.22 10.83 -6.74
N ASP A 160 -25.25 9.59 -6.25
CA ASP A 160 -24.29 9.14 -5.23
C ASP A 160 -22.90 9.00 -5.85
N CYS A 161 -22.85 8.72 -7.16
CA CYS A 161 -21.62 8.65 -7.93
C CYS A 161 -21.22 9.98 -8.58
N HIS A 162 -22.15 10.62 -9.31
CA HIS A 162 -21.86 11.78 -10.14
C HIS A 162 -22.24 13.14 -9.52
N GLY A 163 -23.00 13.15 -8.42
CA GLY A 163 -23.63 14.35 -7.88
C GLY A 163 -24.96 14.73 -8.56
N LEU A 164 -25.58 15.81 -8.10
CA LEU A 164 -26.85 16.32 -8.65
C LEU A 164 -26.63 17.53 -9.57
N HIS A 165 -26.19 18.66 -8.99
CA HIS A 165 -25.97 19.89 -9.73
C HIS A 165 -24.50 20.10 -10.10
N ALA A 166 -23.56 19.63 -9.28
CA ALA A 166 -22.12 19.73 -9.54
C ALA A 166 -21.55 18.49 -10.28
N ILE A 167 -22.15 18.09 -11.40
CA ILE A 167 -21.71 16.91 -12.16
C ILE A 167 -20.46 17.23 -12.98
N ALA A 168 -19.32 16.64 -12.61
CA ALA A 168 -18.03 16.85 -13.25
C ALA A 168 -17.78 15.94 -14.46
N ALA A 169 -16.96 16.40 -15.40
CA ALA A 169 -16.46 15.56 -16.49
C ALA A 169 -15.36 14.64 -15.98
N LEU A 170 -15.45 13.35 -16.30
CA LEU A 170 -14.37 12.40 -16.00
C LEU A 170 -13.20 12.49 -17.00
N GLY A 171 -13.38 13.15 -18.15
CA GLY A 171 -12.30 13.38 -19.12
C GLY A 171 -11.75 12.09 -19.73
N ASP A 172 -10.43 12.05 -19.96
CA ASP A 172 -9.74 10.87 -20.52
C ASP A 172 -9.90 9.65 -19.60
N PRO A 173 -10.41 8.50 -20.10
CA PRO A 173 -10.51 7.24 -19.37
C PRO A 173 -9.20 6.77 -18.72
N LYS A 174 -8.04 7.22 -19.22
CA LYS A 174 -6.72 6.86 -18.70
C LYS A 174 -6.13 7.89 -17.73
N SER A 175 -6.81 9.02 -17.53
CA SER A 175 -6.34 10.05 -16.60
C SER A 175 -6.38 9.56 -15.15
N HIS A 176 -5.47 10.07 -14.34
CA HIS A 176 -5.39 9.74 -12.90
C HIS A 176 -6.74 9.94 -12.19
N THR A 177 -7.39 11.08 -12.40
CA THR A 177 -8.67 11.42 -11.76
C THR A 177 -9.81 10.48 -12.15
N ASN A 178 -9.90 10.09 -13.43
CA ASN A 178 -10.90 9.14 -13.91
C ASN A 178 -10.65 7.74 -13.32
N ARG A 179 -9.40 7.29 -13.36
CA ARG A 179 -9.00 5.99 -12.80
C ARG A 179 -9.17 5.93 -11.29
N GLU A 180 -8.93 7.03 -10.58
CA GLU A 180 -9.22 7.16 -9.15
C GLU A 180 -10.73 7.00 -8.88
N PHE A 181 -11.56 7.63 -9.71
CA PHE A 181 -13.02 7.62 -9.59
C PHE A 181 -13.61 6.20 -9.64
N HIS A 182 -13.06 5.31 -10.49
CA HIS A 182 -13.50 3.91 -10.64
C HIS A 182 -13.52 3.09 -9.33
N THR A 183 -12.71 3.47 -8.35
CA THR A 183 -12.63 2.82 -7.03
C THR A 183 -13.21 3.72 -5.94
N LYS A 184 -12.80 4.99 -5.92
CA LYS A 184 -13.13 5.95 -4.85
C LYS A 184 -14.63 6.08 -4.63
N VAL A 185 -15.41 6.08 -5.71
CA VAL A 185 -16.85 6.27 -5.66
C VAL A 185 -17.55 5.10 -4.97
N CYS A 186 -17.08 3.87 -5.19
CA CYS A 186 -17.61 2.67 -4.58
C CYS A 186 -17.28 2.63 -3.08
N LEU A 187 -16.07 3.03 -2.70
CA LEU A 187 -15.61 3.04 -1.31
C LEU A 187 -16.46 3.94 -0.41
N ARG A 188 -17.07 5.01 -0.95
CA ARG A 188 -17.94 5.91 -0.18
C ARG A 188 -19.08 5.19 0.56
N CYS A 189 -19.59 4.11 -0.01
CA CYS A 189 -20.65 3.31 0.59
C CYS A 189 -20.16 1.92 1.01
N HIS A 190 -19.28 1.28 0.23
CA HIS A 190 -18.82 -0.08 0.52
C HIS A 190 -17.76 -0.16 1.63
N ALA A 191 -17.10 0.95 1.98
CA ALA A 191 -16.24 1.02 3.16
C ALA A 191 -17.00 1.47 4.43
N ASP A 192 -18.29 1.83 4.32
CA ASP A 192 -19.12 2.14 5.49
C ASP A 192 -19.69 0.84 6.08
N GLU A 193 -19.07 0.37 7.15
CA GLU A 193 -19.45 -0.87 7.83
C GLU A 193 -20.93 -0.89 8.24
N LYS A 194 -21.49 0.25 8.69
CA LYS A 194 -22.90 0.33 9.11
C LYS A 194 -23.83 0.17 7.92
N LEU A 195 -23.47 0.77 6.78
CA LEU A 195 -24.23 0.64 5.55
C LEU A 195 -24.20 -0.78 5.01
N VAL A 196 -23.01 -1.37 4.97
CA VAL A 196 -22.79 -2.73 4.49
C VAL A 196 -23.52 -3.75 5.36
N GLU A 197 -23.46 -3.62 6.68
CA GLU A 197 -24.11 -4.52 7.62
C GLU A 197 -25.64 -4.48 7.52
N ARG A 198 -26.25 -3.28 7.56
CA ARG A 198 -27.72 -3.16 7.49
C ARG A 198 -28.29 -3.60 6.15
N ASN A 199 -27.48 -3.61 5.08
CA ASN A 199 -27.86 -4.10 3.76
C ASN A 199 -27.39 -5.55 3.48
N GLN A 200 -26.78 -6.23 4.46
CA GLN A 200 -26.30 -7.61 4.34
C GLN A 200 -25.33 -7.82 3.16
N ILE A 201 -24.46 -6.83 2.92
CA ILE A 201 -23.41 -6.88 1.91
C ILE A 201 -22.14 -7.44 2.56
N SER A 202 -21.26 -8.08 1.79
CA SER A 202 -19.97 -8.56 2.31
C SER A 202 -19.06 -7.40 2.74
N LYS A 203 -18.58 -7.44 3.99
CA LYS A 203 -17.60 -6.49 4.54
C LYS A 203 -16.20 -6.71 3.97
N VAL A 204 -15.90 -7.95 3.59
CA VAL A 204 -14.56 -8.42 3.19
C VAL A 204 -14.10 -7.81 1.86
N ALA A 205 -15.02 -7.51 0.94
CA ALA A 205 -14.66 -7.18 -0.44
C ALA A 205 -13.72 -5.97 -0.57
N VAL A 206 -13.95 -4.92 0.24
CA VAL A 206 -13.10 -3.73 0.25
C VAL A 206 -11.74 -4.04 0.86
N GLU A 207 -11.71 -4.67 2.03
CA GLU A 207 -10.48 -5.02 2.74
C GLU A 207 -9.58 -5.91 1.88
N SER A 208 -10.13 -6.99 1.33
CA SER A 208 -9.39 -7.93 0.48
C SER A 208 -8.88 -7.27 -0.80
N TYR A 209 -9.65 -6.35 -1.39
CA TYR A 209 -9.20 -5.59 -2.55
C TYR A 209 -8.04 -4.67 -2.18
N MET A 210 -8.15 -3.96 -1.06
CA MET A 210 -7.14 -3.02 -0.59
C MET A 210 -5.83 -3.71 -0.20
N GLU A 211 -5.89 -4.99 0.19
CA GLU A 211 -4.72 -5.84 0.42
C GLU A 211 -4.14 -6.50 -0.83
N SER A 212 -4.87 -6.49 -1.95
CA SER A 212 -4.36 -6.96 -3.24
C SER A 212 -3.32 -6.03 -3.84
N TYR A 213 -2.57 -6.50 -4.83
CA TYR A 213 -1.63 -5.66 -5.58
C TYR A 213 -2.32 -4.43 -6.22
N HIS A 214 -3.57 -4.59 -6.67
CA HIS A 214 -4.34 -3.49 -7.25
C HIS A 214 -4.66 -2.43 -6.20
N GLY A 215 -5.20 -2.84 -5.04
CA GLY A 215 -5.54 -1.92 -3.96
C GLY A 215 -4.33 -1.22 -3.33
N LYS A 216 -3.22 -1.94 -3.16
CA LYS A 216 -1.96 -1.37 -2.65
C LYS A 216 -1.42 -0.26 -3.54
N ASN A 217 -1.40 -0.46 -4.86
CA ASN A 217 -0.99 0.60 -5.79
C ASN A 217 -2.01 1.75 -5.88
N TYR A 218 -3.30 1.46 -5.75
CA TYR A 218 -4.33 2.50 -5.63
C TYR A 218 -4.09 3.38 -4.39
N ARG A 219 -3.84 2.78 -3.21
CA ARG A 219 -3.50 3.49 -1.97
C ARG A 219 -2.25 4.35 -2.10
N LEU A 220 -1.23 3.85 -2.81
CA LEU A 220 0.01 4.57 -3.10
C LEU A 220 -0.17 5.74 -4.08
N GLY A 221 -1.35 5.92 -4.68
CA GLY A 221 -1.65 7.06 -5.54
C GLY A 221 -1.47 6.80 -7.04
N TYR A 222 -1.41 5.53 -7.46
CA TYR A 222 -1.22 5.13 -8.87
C TYR A 222 -2.44 4.38 -9.45
N PRO A 223 -3.67 4.91 -9.32
CA PRO A 223 -4.90 4.24 -9.77
C PRO A 223 -4.92 3.95 -11.28
N GLU A 224 -4.20 4.74 -12.07
CA GLU A 224 -4.11 4.57 -13.52
C GLU A 224 -3.22 3.41 -13.97
N LYS A 225 -2.49 2.79 -13.04
CA LYS A 225 -1.64 1.61 -13.30
C LYS A 225 -2.29 0.29 -12.93
N VAL A 226 -3.48 0.33 -12.34
CA VAL A 226 -4.15 -0.85 -11.79
C VAL A 226 -5.65 -0.86 -12.06
N ALA A 227 -6.27 -2.03 -11.88
CA ALA A 227 -7.70 -2.18 -11.98
C ALA A 227 -8.40 -1.67 -10.70
N GLY A 228 -9.47 -0.90 -10.89
CA GLY A 228 -10.41 -0.48 -9.87
C GLY A 228 -11.66 -1.35 -9.83
N CYS A 229 -12.55 -1.06 -8.89
CA CYS A 229 -13.79 -1.81 -8.70
C CYS A 229 -14.64 -1.87 -9.99
N ALA A 230 -14.78 -0.73 -10.67
CA ALA A 230 -15.58 -0.62 -11.89
C ALA A 230 -14.98 -1.35 -13.10
N ASP A 231 -13.68 -1.69 -13.09
CA ASP A 231 -13.09 -2.46 -14.20
C ASP A 231 -13.49 -3.94 -14.14
N CYS A 232 -13.67 -4.47 -12.93
CA CYS A 232 -14.13 -5.83 -12.72
C CYS A 232 -15.65 -5.93 -12.73
N HIS A 233 -16.36 -5.02 -12.05
CA HIS A 233 -17.81 -5.07 -11.86
C HIS A 233 -18.64 -4.26 -12.87
N THR A 234 -17.98 -3.54 -13.79
CA THR A 234 -18.55 -2.48 -14.64
C THR A 234 -19.03 -1.27 -13.83
N ALA A 235 -19.12 -0.09 -14.47
CA ALA A 235 -19.57 1.13 -13.80
C ALA A 235 -21.10 1.24 -13.67
N HIS A 236 -21.84 0.82 -14.70
CA HIS A 236 -23.30 1.00 -14.78
C HIS A 236 -24.07 -0.31 -14.97
N GLN A 237 -23.43 -1.47 -15.04
CA GLN A 237 -24.09 -2.77 -15.19
C GLN A 237 -23.63 -3.75 -14.10
N ILE A 238 -23.59 -3.29 -12.84
CA ILE A 238 -23.21 -4.12 -11.70
C ILE A 238 -24.27 -5.19 -11.48
N LEU A 239 -23.96 -6.42 -11.89
CA LEU A 239 -24.85 -7.58 -11.80
C LEU A 239 -24.28 -8.64 -10.84
N PRO A 240 -25.14 -9.46 -10.19
CA PRO A 240 -24.70 -10.56 -9.35
C PRO A 240 -23.77 -11.52 -10.10
N SER A 241 -22.80 -12.14 -9.42
CA SER A 241 -21.84 -13.06 -10.05
C SER A 241 -22.47 -14.31 -10.68
N LYS A 242 -23.70 -14.66 -10.28
CA LYS A 242 -24.48 -15.77 -10.87
C LYS A 242 -25.24 -15.39 -12.14
N ASP A 243 -25.33 -14.10 -12.46
CA ASP A 243 -25.99 -13.63 -13.67
C ASP A 243 -25.07 -13.86 -14.89
N PRO A 244 -25.51 -14.57 -15.95
CA PRO A 244 -24.71 -14.81 -17.15
C PRO A 244 -24.21 -13.54 -17.86
N ALA A 245 -24.89 -12.41 -17.69
CA ALA A 245 -24.49 -11.12 -18.25
C ALA A 245 -23.47 -10.36 -17.39
N SER A 246 -23.21 -10.81 -16.15
CA SER A 246 -22.26 -10.17 -15.25
C SER A 246 -20.82 -10.33 -15.75
N SER A 247 -20.03 -9.26 -15.72
CA SER A 247 -18.59 -9.30 -16.04
C SER A 247 -17.81 -10.20 -15.09
N VAL A 248 -18.29 -10.42 -13.87
CA VAL A 248 -17.67 -11.30 -12.88
C VAL A 248 -18.28 -12.71 -12.85
N HIS A 249 -19.15 -13.04 -13.82
CA HIS A 249 -19.63 -14.40 -13.99
C HIS A 249 -18.48 -15.33 -14.41
N PRO A 250 -18.39 -16.59 -13.90
CA PRO A 250 -17.29 -17.50 -14.21
C PRO A 250 -16.94 -17.64 -15.70
N ASN A 251 -17.96 -17.66 -16.57
CA ASN A 251 -17.78 -17.75 -18.03
C ASN A 251 -17.25 -16.45 -18.67
N ASN A 252 -17.36 -15.31 -17.99
CA ASN A 252 -16.94 -14.00 -18.48
C ASN A 252 -15.60 -13.53 -17.88
N LEU A 253 -15.13 -14.16 -16.80
CA LEU A 253 -13.91 -13.75 -16.08
C LEU A 253 -12.68 -13.66 -16.99
N VAL A 254 -12.51 -14.57 -17.95
CA VAL A 254 -11.37 -14.52 -18.89
C VAL A 254 -11.40 -13.22 -19.69
N LYS A 255 -12.58 -12.83 -20.19
CA LYS A 255 -12.77 -11.58 -20.93
C LYS A 255 -12.55 -10.35 -20.04
N THR A 256 -12.96 -10.41 -18.79
CA THR A 256 -12.78 -9.31 -17.82
C THR A 256 -11.31 -9.13 -17.46
N CYS A 257 -10.62 -10.22 -17.11
CA CYS A 257 -9.19 -10.20 -16.80
C CYS A 257 -8.35 -9.80 -18.02
N SER A 258 -8.73 -10.23 -19.24
CA SER A 258 -7.96 -9.95 -20.46
C SER A 258 -7.99 -8.50 -20.92
N GLY A 259 -8.85 -7.67 -20.32
CA GLY A 259 -8.76 -6.21 -20.48
C GLY A 259 -7.40 -5.65 -20.05
N CYS A 260 -6.74 -6.28 -19.08
CA CYS A 260 -5.38 -5.92 -18.63
C CYS A 260 -4.37 -7.06 -18.79
N HIS A 261 -4.78 -8.31 -18.54
CA HIS A 261 -3.94 -9.52 -18.64
C HIS A 261 -4.20 -10.25 -19.95
N LYS A 262 -3.58 -9.78 -21.04
CA LYS A 262 -3.93 -10.20 -22.42
C LYS A 262 -3.89 -11.71 -22.65
N ASN A 263 -2.99 -12.43 -21.97
CA ASN A 263 -2.90 -13.90 -22.05
C ASN A 263 -3.50 -14.61 -20.81
N GLY A 264 -4.45 -13.97 -20.13
CA GLY A 264 -5.16 -14.56 -18.99
C GLY A 264 -5.91 -15.83 -19.39
N SER A 265 -5.63 -16.94 -18.71
CA SER A 265 -6.25 -18.24 -18.95
C SER A 265 -7.47 -18.49 -18.05
N VAL A 266 -8.24 -19.54 -18.31
CA VAL A 266 -9.29 -20.01 -17.38
C VAL A 266 -8.69 -20.36 -16.00
N LEU A 267 -7.49 -20.97 -15.96
CA LEU A 267 -6.83 -21.29 -14.70
C LEU A 267 -6.47 -20.02 -13.93
N PHE A 268 -5.97 -18.99 -14.62
CA PHE A 268 -5.63 -17.69 -14.04
C PHE A 268 -6.84 -17.03 -13.36
N THR A 269 -8.04 -17.15 -13.96
CA THR A 269 -9.28 -16.59 -13.39
C THR A 269 -9.75 -17.24 -12.08
N LYS A 270 -9.16 -18.38 -11.67
CA LYS A 270 -9.42 -18.99 -10.36
C LYS A 270 -8.77 -18.23 -9.19
N PHE A 271 -8.30 -17.01 -9.43
CA PHE A 271 -7.75 -16.12 -8.41
C PHE A 271 -8.86 -15.68 -7.46
N TYR A 272 -8.58 -15.71 -6.16
CA TYR A 272 -9.53 -15.26 -5.16
C TYR A 272 -9.48 -13.73 -5.06
N ALA A 273 -10.26 -13.05 -5.92
CA ALA A 273 -10.31 -11.59 -5.98
C ALA A 273 -10.80 -10.93 -4.67
N HIS A 274 -11.71 -11.60 -3.97
CA HIS A 274 -12.20 -11.19 -2.66
C HIS A 274 -12.09 -12.31 -1.61
N GLY A 275 -11.04 -13.13 -1.72
CA GLY A 275 -10.78 -14.18 -0.74
C GLY A 275 -10.12 -13.63 0.51
N GLU A 276 -10.51 -14.17 1.66
CA GLU A 276 -9.95 -13.82 2.95
C GLU A 276 -9.27 -15.03 3.58
N HIS A 277 -8.14 -14.82 4.25
CA HIS A 277 -7.47 -15.86 5.01
C HIS A 277 -8.10 -16.12 6.39
N GLY A 278 -9.09 -15.32 6.83
CA GLY A 278 -9.86 -15.55 8.06
C GLY A 278 -10.95 -16.61 7.92
N ASP A 279 -11.39 -16.88 6.70
CA ASP A 279 -12.47 -17.82 6.40
C ASP A 279 -11.92 -19.19 6.00
N ARG A 280 -11.81 -20.07 7.00
CA ARG A 280 -11.34 -21.45 6.82
C ARG A 280 -12.28 -22.31 5.98
N GLU A 281 -13.58 -22.01 5.96
CA GLU A 281 -14.57 -22.84 5.28
C GLU A 281 -14.52 -22.61 3.77
N ASN A 282 -14.47 -21.34 3.34
CA ASN A 282 -14.47 -20.99 1.92
C ASN A 282 -13.06 -20.90 1.32
N TYR A 283 -12.05 -20.54 2.13
CA TYR A 283 -10.66 -20.35 1.67
C TYR A 283 -9.64 -21.11 2.52
N PRO A 284 -9.77 -22.45 2.69
CA PRO A 284 -8.91 -23.24 3.57
C PRO A 284 -7.42 -23.13 3.23
N ILE A 285 -7.08 -23.08 1.94
CA ILE A 285 -5.69 -22.97 1.49
C ILE A 285 -5.08 -21.65 1.98
N LEU A 286 -5.79 -20.52 1.83
CA LEU A 286 -5.29 -19.22 2.30
C LEU A 286 -5.15 -19.20 3.81
N TYR A 287 -6.14 -19.74 4.54
CA TYR A 287 -6.12 -19.82 6.00
C TYR A 287 -4.89 -20.57 6.50
N TYR A 288 -4.66 -21.81 6.03
CA TYR A 288 -3.52 -22.59 6.52
C TYR A 288 -2.17 -22.03 6.06
N THR A 289 -2.08 -21.46 4.86
CA THR A 289 -0.86 -20.76 4.43
C THR A 289 -0.56 -19.58 5.35
N PHE A 290 -1.56 -18.73 5.64
CA PHE A 290 -1.37 -17.57 6.51
C PHE A 290 -0.97 -17.98 7.93
N ILE A 291 -1.64 -18.96 8.53
CA ILE A 291 -1.30 -19.48 9.86
C ILE A 291 0.10 -20.10 9.89
N ALA A 292 0.48 -20.87 8.85
CA ALA A 292 1.80 -21.47 8.78
C ALA A 292 2.91 -20.41 8.66
N MET A 293 2.74 -19.41 7.78
CA MET A 293 3.71 -18.33 7.59
C MET A 293 3.81 -17.43 8.83
N THR A 294 2.66 -17.07 9.43
CA THR A 294 2.63 -16.30 10.67
C THR A 294 3.27 -17.07 11.82
N GLY A 295 2.98 -18.36 11.95
CA GLY A 295 3.59 -19.23 12.96
C GLY A 295 5.11 -19.34 12.78
N LEU A 296 5.59 -19.48 11.54
CA LEU A 296 7.02 -19.47 11.22
C LEU A 296 7.67 -18.15 11.63
N LEU A 297 7.04 -17.01 11.29
CA LEU A 297 7.54 -15.69 11.62
C LEU A 297 7.63 -15.47 13.14
N VAL A 298 6.53 -15.70 13.87
CA VAL A 298 6.46 -15.47 15.32
C VAL A 298 7.42 -16.40 16.07
N SER A 299 7.47 -17.68 15.70
CA SER A 299 8.36 -18.64 16.36
C SER A 299 9.84 -18.33 16.13
N THR A 300 10.21 -17.97 14.89
CA THR A 300 11.59 -17.59 14.55
C THR A 300 12.02 -16.36 15.35
N PHE A 301 11.24 -15.27 15.33
CA PHE A 301 11.59 -14.08 16.09
C PHE A 301 11.61 -14.32 17.60
N ALA A 302 10.67 -15.08 18.15
CA ALA A 302 10.68 -15.39 19.58
C ALA A 302 11.97 -16.09 20.02
N VAL A 303 12.42 -17.10 19.27
CA VAL A 303 13.66 -17.83 19.57
C VAL A 303 14.89 -16.93 19.43
N PHE A 304 15.02 -16.23 18.31
CA PHE A 304 16.24 -15.48 18.01
C PHE A 304 16.35 -14.15 18.76
N TRP A 305 15.24 -13.48 19.06
CA TRP A 305 15.25 -12.31 19.93
C TRP A 305 15.55 -12.68 21.38
N LEU A 306 14.98 -13.78 21.89
CA LEU A 306 15.36 -14.29 23.22
C LEU A 306 16.84 -14.62 23.27
N HIS A 307 17.35 -15.33 22.27
CA HIS A 307 18.77 -15.65 22.14
C HIS A 307 19.65 -14.40 22.10
N THR A 308 19.30 -13.41 21.28
CA THR A 308 19.99 -12.11 21.17
C THR A 308 19.99 -11.37 22.51
N LEU A 309 18.86 -11.33 23.21
CA LEU A 309 18.73 -10.69 24.51
C LEU A 309 19.61 -11.35 25.57
N LEU A 310 19.59 -12.69 25.65
CA LEU A 310 20.42 -13.45 26.57
C LEU A 310 21.92 -13.25 26.29
N TRP A 311 22.30 -13.20 25.00
CA TRP A 311 23.66 -12.86 24.61
C TRP A 311 24.02 -11.46 25.07
N MET A 312 23.19 -10.46 24.77
CA MET A 312 23.46 -9.07 25.13
C MET A 312 23.70 -8.94 26.64
N VAL A 313 22.85 -9.55 27.48
CA VAL A 313 23.03 -9.55 28.93
C VAL A 313 24.38 -10.17 29.33
N ARG A 314 24.71 -11.36 28.84
CA ARG A 314 25.96 -12.03 29.23
C ARG A 314 27.19 -11.32 28.68
N GLY A 315 27.13 -10.79 27.46
CA GLY A 315 28.22 -10.02 26.85
C GLY A 315 28.52 -8.73 27.61
N PHE A 316 27.51 -8.03 28.13
CA PHE A 316 27.73 -6.88 29.01
C PHE A 316 28.39 -7.26 30.34
N VAL A 317 27.98 -8.39 30.92
CA VAL A 317 28.62 -8.89 32.15
C VAL A 317 30.08 -9.23 31.91
N GLU A 318 30.40 -9.99 30.85
CA GLU A 318 31.80 -10.34 30.53
C GLU A 318 32.65 -9.13 30.19
N ASN A 319 32.12 -8.15 29.46
CA ASN A 319 32.87 -6.93 29.19
C ASN A 319 33.18 -6.14 30.46
N ARG A 320 32.27 -6.13 31.45
CA ARG A 320 32.51 -5.51 32.76
C ARG A 320 33.52 -6.31 33.58
N GLU A 321 33.43 -7.64 33.57
CA GLU A 321 34.41 -8.53 34.22
C GLU A 321 35.81 -8.33 33.62
N LYS A 322 35.93 -8.28 32.29
CA LYS A 322 37.19 -8.00 31.57
C LYS A 322 37.72 -6.60 31.88
N ALA A 323 36.87 -5.58 31.91
CA ALA A 323 37.27 -4.21 32.25
C ALA A 323 37.80 -4.13 33.70
N ALA A 324 37.10 -4.75 34.65
CA ALA A 324 37.55 -4.83 36.05
C ALA A 324 38.90 -5.57 36.17
N ALA A 325 39.06 -6.71 35.47
CA ALA A 325 40.33 -7.44 35.46
C ALA A 325 41.50 -6.62 34.88
N LEU A 326 41.24 -5.82 33.85
CA LEU A 326 42.23 -4.88 33.29
C LEU A 326 42.59 -3.77 34.28
N GLU A 327 41.61 -3.21 35.01
CA GLU A 327 41.83 -2.21 36.06
C GLU A 327 42.65 -2.78 37.22
N GLU A 328 42.47 -4.06 37.56
CA GLU A 328 43.26 -4.80 38.55
C GLU A 328 44.67 -5.18 38.06
N GLY A 329 45.03 -4.83 36.82
CA GLY A 329 46.35 -5.10 36.25
C GLY A 329 46.56 -6.54 35.78
N GLN A 330 45.49 -7.33 35.64
CA GLN A 330 45.57 -8.68 35.09
C GLN A 330 45.78 -8.62 33.57
N ILE A 331 46.84 -9.26 33.08
CA ILE A 331 47.07 -9.42 31.64
C ILE A 331 46.13 -10.50 31.12
N LEU A 332 45.00 -10.09 30.55
CA LEU A 332 44.09 -10.98 29.84
C LEU A 332 44.81 -11.51 28.58
N HIS A 333 45.26 -12.77 28.64
CA HIS A 333 45.79 -13.59 27.53
C HIS A 333 46.75 -12.89 26.54
N HIS A 334 48.06 -12.97 26.80
CA HIS A 334 49.06 -12.54 25.81
C HIS A 334 49.09 -13.49 24.61
N VAL A 335 48.57 -13.05 23.45
CA VAL A 335 48.70 -13.75 22.17
C VAL A 335 49.98 -13.29 21.46
N PRO A 336 50.98 -14.17 21.26
CA PRO A 336 52.21 -13.82 20.57
C PRO A 336 51.92 -13.33 19.15
N GLU A 337 52.46 -12.15 18.79
CA GLU A 337 52.28 -11.51 17.49
C GLU A 337 50.80 -11.32 17.10
N GLY A 338 49.94 -10.99 18.06
CA GLY A 338 48.49 -10.82 17.89
C GLY A 338 48.05 -9.90 16.75
N HIS A 339 48.91 -8.95 16.34
CA HIS A 339 48.64 -7.98 15.27
C HIS A 339 48.77 -8.55 13.84
N LYS A 340 49.37 -9.74 13.67
CA LYS A 340 49.50 -10.39 12.35
C LYS A 340 48.13 -10.63 11.74
N GLN A 341 48.02 -10.40 10.43
CA GLN A 341 46.77 -10.49 9.68
C GLN A 341 46.64 -11.84 8.97
N TYR A 342 45.46 -12.43 9.05
CA TYR A 342 45.12 -13.69 8.41
C TYR A 342 43.84 -13.53 7.57
N ARG A 343 43.78 -14.24 6.44
CA ARG A 343 42.66 -14.21 5.50
C ARG A 343 41.56 -15.14 5.99
N ARG A 344 40.40 -14.57 6.33
CA ARG A 344 39.16 -15.32 6.64
C ARG A 344 38.32 -15.56 5.39
N PHE A 345 38.14 -14.53 4.57
CA PHE A 345 37.32 -14.58 3.36
C PHE A 345 38.13 -14.34 2.09
N ASN A 346 37.76 -15.05 1.03
CA ASN A 346 38.34 -14.82 -0.29
C ASN A 346 37.64 -13.62 -0.97
N ARG A 347 38.29 -12.99 -1.95
CA ARG A 347 37.75 -11.83 -2.69
C ARG A 347 36.40 -12.12 -3.33
N LEU A 348 36.18 -13.35 -3.79
CA LEU A 348 34.88 -13.76 -4.34
C LEU A 348 33.78 -13.73 -3.26
N HIS A 349 34.05 -14.18 -2.03
CA HIS A 349 33.07 -14.11 -0.95
C HIS A 349 32.74 -12.67 -0.58
N VAL A 350 33.76 -11.80 -0.52
CA VAL A 350 33.57 -10.37 -0.28
C VAL A 350 32.71 -9.74 -1.37
N PHE A 351 33.00 -10.04 -2.63
CA PHE A 351 32.24 -9.55 -3.78
C PHE A 351 30.78 -10.02 -3.76
N LEU A 352 30.54 -11.32 -3.50
CA LEU A 352 29.18 -11.85 -3.40
C LEU A 352 28.42 -11.26 -2.22
N HIS A 353 29.08 -11.02 -1.09
CA HIS A 353 28.44 -10.36 0.04
C HIS A 353 28.08 -8.91 -0.30
N LEU A 354 28.95 -8.19 -1.01
CA LEU A 354 28.64 -6.83 -1.47
C LEU A 354 27.41 -6.82 -2.40
N THR A 355 27.29 -7.79 -3.31
CA THR A 355 26.10 -7.89 -4.16
C THR A 355 24.85 -8.24 -3.36
N VAL A 356 24.96 -9.09 -2.34
CA VAL A 356 23.86 -9.38 -1.40
C VAL A 356 23.41 -8.12 -0.67
N ILE A 357 24.33 -7.32 -0.09
CA ILE A 357 23.98 -6.08 0.61
C ILE A 357 23.20 -5.14 -0.32
N ILE A 358 23.75 -4.88 -1.51
CA ILE A 358 23.15 -3.94 -2.48
C ILE A 358 21.77 -4.43 -2.92
N SER A 359 21.64 -5.71 -3.27
CA SER A 359 20.37 -6.24 -3.75
C SER A 359 19.34 -6.34 -2.62
N PHE A 360 19.72 -6.79 -1.43
CA PHE A 360 18.81 -7.00 -0.31
C PHE A 360 18.26 -5.68 0.20
N LEU A 361 19.11 -4.66 0.36
CA LEU A 361 18.66 -3.31 0.69
C LEU A 361 17.76 -2.74 -0.40
N GLY A 362 18.10 -2.89 -1.68
CA GLY A 362 17.26 -2.44 -2.79
C GLY A 362 15.88 -3.13 -2.84
N LEU A 363 15.83 -4.45 -2.61
CA LEU A 363 14.58 -5.21 -2.51
C LEU A 363 13.74 -4.75 -1.32
N SER A 364 14.36 -4.51 -0.17
CA SER A 364 13.68 -4.05 1.05
C SER A 364 13.12 -2.63 0.87
N LEU A 365 13.94 -1.72 0.33
CA LEU A 365 13.60 -0.31 0.08
C LEU A 365 12.44 -0.13 -0.90
N THR A 366 12.22 -1.09 -1.81
CA THR A 366 11.15 -1.06 -2.82
C THR A 366 9.95 -1.93 -2.42
N GLY A 367 10.18 -3.04 -1.70
CA GLY A 367 9.13 -3.97 -1.28
C GLY A 367 8.35 -3.51 -0.05
N LEU A 368 9.03 -2.95 0.96
CA LEU A 368 8.37 -2.49 2.19
C LEU A 368 7.32 -1.37 1.95
N PRO A 369 7.58 -0.36 1.10
CA PRO A 369 6.55 0.63 0.76
C PRO A 369 5.31 0.00 0.10
N LEU A 370 5.47 -1.09 -0.65
CA LEU A 370 4.32 -1.80 -1.24
C LEU A 370 3.54 -2.60 -0.18
N LYS A 371 4.22 -3.26 0.76
CA LYS A 371 3.58 -3.98 1.88
C LYS A 371 2.78 -3.03 2.77
N PHE A 372 3.37 -1.89 3.11
CA PHE A 372 2.80 -0.86 4.00
C PHE A 372 2.23 0.32 3.20
N SER A 373 1.43 0.01 2.17
CA SER A 373 0.87 1.00 1.23
C SER A 373 -0.04 2.07 1.86
N ASP A 374 -0.53 1.79 3.08
CA ASP A 374 -1.34 2.68 3.91
C ASP A 374 -0.50 3.78 4.59
N GLN A 375 0.81 3.58 4.70
CA GLN A 375 1.69 4.47 5.45
C GLN A 375 2.15 5.69 4.63
N ALA A 376 2.26 6.84 5.29
CA ALA A 376 2.72 8.08 4.64
C ALA A 376 4.16 7.97 4.11
N TRP A 377 5.06 7.34 4.88
CA TRP A 377 6.45 7.15 4.48
C TRP A 377 6.58 6.25 3.24
N ALA A 378 5.65 5.32 3.04
CA ALA A 378 5.65 4.47 1.86
C ALA A 378 5.38 5.27 0.58
N LYS A 379 4.45 6.23 0.64
CA LYS A 379 4.18 7.16 -0.47
C LYS A 379 5.38 8.04 -0.79
N ILE A 380 6.02 8.60 0.25
CA ILE A 380 7.23 9.42 0.10
C ILE A 380 8.34 8.62 -0.62
N LEU A 381 8.57 7.37 -0.22
CA LEU A 381 9.56 6.52 -0.88
C LEU A 381 9.18 6.19 -2.33
N MET A 382 7.91 5.88 -2.60
CA MET A 382 7.44 5.62 -3.97
C MET A 382 7.62 6.85 -4.88
N ASP A 383 7.33 8.04 -4.36
CA ASP A 383 7.52 9.31 -5.08
C ASP A 383 9.00 9.61 -5.32
N LEU A 384 9.87 9.31 -4.34
CA LEU A 384 11.33 9.45 -4.47
C LEU A 384 11.89 8.58 -5.61
N TYR A 385 11.31 7.40 -5.85
CA TYR A 385 11.69 6.55 -6.97
C TYR A 385 11.11 7.02 -8.32
N GLY A 386 10.25 8.05 -8.33
CA GLY A 386 9.53 8.52 -9.51
C GLY A 386 8.32 7.65 -9.86
N GLY A 387 7.78 6.90 -8.90
CA GLY A 387 6.55 6.14 -9.03
C GLY A 387 6.68 4.65 -8.74
N ALA A 388 5.54 4.01 -8.46
CA ALA A 388 5.45 2.56 -8.28
C ALA A 388 6.05 1.74 -9.45
N PRO A 389 5.92 2.14 -10.74
CA PRO A 389 6.57 1.43 -11.84
C PRO A 389 8.11 1.42 -11.76
N ASN A 390 8.72 2.53 -11.34
CA ASN A 390 10.17 2.62 -11.19
C ASN A 390 10.65 1.83 -9.97
N ALA A 391 9.91 1.90 -8.86
CA ALA A 391 10.17 1.07 -7.69
C ALA A 391 10.14 -0.43 -8.05
N ALA A 392 9.15 -0.86 -8.83
CA ALA A 392 9.05 -2.23 -9.33
C ALA A 392 10.22 -2.61 -10.27
N LEU A 393 10.70 -1.68 -11.11
CA LEU A 393 11.87 -1.92 -11.94
C LEU A 393 13.14 -2.11 -11.09
N ILE A 394 13.38 -1.24 -10.11
CA ILE A 394 14.51 -1.37 -9.17
C ILE A 394 14.43 -2.70 -8.42
N HIS A 395 13.25 -3.06 -7.91
CA HIS A 395 13.02 -4.34 -7.23
C HIS A 395 13.42 -5.53 -8.12
N ARG A 396 13.00 -5.52 -9.38
CA ARG A 396 13.32 -6.57 -10.37
C ARG A 396 14.80 -6.63 -10.73
N MET A 397 15.48 -5.49 -10.84
CA MET A 397 16.94 -5.47 -11.05
C MET A 397 17.68 -6.09 -9.87
N CYS A 398 17.31 -5.72 -8.63
CA CYS A 398 17.87 -6.31 -7.41
C CYS A 398 17.54 -7.81 -7.28
N ALA A 399 16.36 -8.25 -7.72
CA ALA A 399 16.02 -9.66 -7.82
C ALA A 399 16.94 -10.39 -8.84
N GLY A 400 17.27 -9.76 -9.97
CA GLY A 400 18.24 -10.28 -10.93
C GLY A 400 19.63 -10.50 -10.31
N LEU A 401 20.13 -9.52 -9.54
CA LEU A 401 21.37 -9.70 -8.75
C LEU A 401 21.25 -10.85 -7.75
N THR A 402 20.05 -11.03 -7.17
CA THR A 402 19.75 -12.13 -6.24
C THR A 402 19.88 -13.50 -6.89
N PHE A 403 19.31 -13.69 -8.08
CA PHE A 403 19.50 -14.91 -8.84
C PHE A 403 20.96 -15.14 -9.23
N PHE A 404 21.72 -14.09 -9.53
CA PHE A 404 23.13 -14.19 -9.87
C PHE A 404 23.98 -14.75 -8.72
N TYR A 405 23.90 -14.17 -7.53
CA TYR A 405 24.69 -14.70 -6.40
C TYR A 405 24.15 -16.03 -5.89
N PHE A 406 22.84 -16.30 -6.02
CA PHE A 406 22.26 -17.61 -5.71
C PHE A 406 22.87 -18.72 -6.59
N ALA A 407 22.85 -18.51 -7.91
CA ALA A 407 23.40 -19.45 -8.87
C ALA A 407 24.90 -19.63 -8.62
N THR A 408 25.62 -18.55 -8.33
CA THR A 408 27.05 -18.62 -7.97
C THR A 408 27.27 -19.43 -6.69
N ALA A 409 26.46 -19.25 -5.65
CA ALA A 409 26.54 -20.02 -4.42
C ALA A 409 26.25 -21.52 -4.65
N ILE A 410 25.28 -21.86 -5.50
CA ILE A 410 25.01 -23.25 -5.91
C ILE A 410 26.23 -23.84 -6.62
N LEU A 411 26.79 -23.14 -7.61
CA LEU A 411 27.97 -23.59 -8.35
C LEU A 411 29.18 -23.76 -7.42
N MET A 412 29.37 -22.86 -6.46
CA MET A 412 30.42 -22.97 -5.44
C MET A 412 30.21 -24.17 -4.52
N SER A 413 28.95 -24.45 -4.16
CA SER A 413 28.59 -25.60 -3.32
C SER A 413 28.82 -26.92 -4.06
N ILE A 414 28.44 -27.00 -5.34
CA ILE A 414 28.74 -28.14 -6.22
C ILE A 414 30.25 -28.32 -6.37
N ASN A 415 30.99 -27.23 -6.62
CA ASN A 415 32.44 -27.29 -6.75
C ASN A 415 33.11 -27.78 -5.47
N PHE A 416 32.65 -27.33 -4.29
CA PHE A 416 33.15 -27.76 -2.99
C PHE A 416 32.86 -29.24 -2.71
N LEU A 417 31.62 -29.68 -2.94
CA LEU A 417 31.19 -31.04 -2.61
C LEU A 417 31.73 -32.10 -3.59
N PHE A 418 31.81 -31.79 -4.89
CA PHE A 418 32.04 -32.81 -5.92
C PHE A 418 33.32 -32.63 -6.75
N ILE A 419 33.77 -31.39 -7.00
CA ILE A 419 34.81 -31.14 -8.02
C ILE A 419 36.20 -30.93 -7.41
N ARG A 420 36.30 -30.15 -6.33
CA ARG A 420 37.58 -29.81 -5.69
C ARG A 420 38.30 -31.06 -5.21
N LYS A 421 39.54 -31.25 -5.64
CA LYS A 421 40.40 -32.40 -5.26
C LYS A 421 41.40 -32.09 -4.14
N ASP A 422 41.57 -30.80 -3.83
CA ASP A 422 42.47 -30.31 -2.80
C ASP A 422 41.94 -30.53 -1.38
N ILE A 423 40.63 -30.66 -1.20
CA ILE A 423 40.01 -31.03 0.08
C ILE A 423 39.94 -32.56 0.18
N LYS A 424 40.51 -33.13 1.23
CA LYS A 424 40.41 -34.58 1.49
C LYS A 424 39.03 -34.94 2.04
N GLY A 425 38.50 -36.09 1.64
CA GLY A 425 37.27 -36.67 2.20
C GLY A 425 36.20 -36.97 1.16
N ASN A 426 35.34 -37.94 1.47
CA ASN A 426 34.18 -38.31 0.66
C ASN A 426 33.05 -37.26 0.78
N PHE A 427 31.97 -37.42 -0.01
CA PHE A 427 30.84 -36.50 -0.02
C PHE A 427 30.30 -36.17 1.39
N PHE A 428 30.05 -37.18 2.22
CA PHE A 428 29.50 -36.99 3.58
C PHE A 428 30.50 -36.32 4.54
N GLN A 429 31.78 -36.66 4.45
CA GLN A 429 32.84 -36.02 5.23
C GLN A 429 33.00 -34.54 4.87
N ARG A 430 32.80 -34.18 3.60
CA ARG A 430 32.81 -32.78 3.16
C ARG A 430 31.54 -32.06 3.57
N LEU A 431 30.38 -32.68 3.39
CA LEU A 431 29.08 -32.07 3.67
C LEU A 431 28.92 -31.76 5.16
N PHE A 432 29.30 -32.68 6.04
CA PHE A 432 29.20 -32.48 7.51
C PHE A 432 30.53 -32.06 8.16
N GLY A 433 31.55 -31.77 7.34
CA GLY A 433 32.87 -31.35 7.79
C GLY A 433 32.91 -29.91 8.33
N PRO A 434 34.04 -29.51 8.95
CA PRO A 434 34.18 -28.20 9.59
C PRO A 434 34.21 -27.02 8.59
N ASP A 435 34.54 -27.28 7.33
CA ASP A 435 34.58 -26.25 6.28
C ASP A 435 33.24 -26.04 5.55
N SER A 436 32.22 -26.85 5.89
CA SER A 436 30.88 -26.78 5.32
C SER A 436 29.94 -25.90 6.13
N LEU A 437 28.99 -25.28 5.43
CA LEU A 437 27.90 -24.51 6.02
C LEU A 437 26.69 -25.39 6.39
N CYS A 438 26.73 -26.69 6.11
CA CYS A 438 25.68 -27.63 6.51
C CYS A 438 25.75 -27.91 8.03
N PRO A 439 24.61 -27.89 8.76
CA PRO A 439 24.57 -28.28 10.16
C PRO A 439 25.07 -29.71 10.40
N ASN A 440 25.79 -29.93 11.49
CA ASN A 440 26.32 -31.23 11.93
C ASN A 440 26.15 -31.42 13.45
N LEU A 441 26.55 -32.59 13.97
CA LEU A 441 26.34 -32.93 15.38
C LEU A 441 27.11 -32.01 16.36
N ARG A 442 28.19 -31.36 15.93
CA ARG A 442 28.92 -30.41 16.76
C ARG A 442 28.10 -29.14 17.00
N ASP A 443 27.25 -28.74 16.07
CA ASP A 443 26.39 -27.58 16.27
C ASP A 443 25.47 -27.75 17.50
N ILE A 444 25.06 -28.99 17.81
CA ILE A 444 24.29 -29.29 19.02
C ILE A 444 25.13 -29.04 20.27
N SER A 445 26.38 -29.50 20.30
CA SER A 445 27.27 -29.22 21.43
C SER A 445 27.58 -27.74 21.58
N ASP A 446 27.73 -27.01 20.48
CA ASP A 446 28.00 -25.58 20.47
C ASP A 446 26.79 -24.78 20.98
N VAL A 447 25.57 -25.16 20.59
CA VAL A 447 24.32 -24.58 21.11
C VAL A 447 24.16 -24.87 22.60
N VAL A 448 24.37 -26.11 23.03
CA VAL A 448 24.29 -26.47 24.47
C VAL A 448 25.33 -25.70 25.27
N GLY A 449 26.56 -25.58 24.76
CA GLY A 449 27.62 -24.78 25.36
C GLY A 449 27.22 -23.31 25.48
N MET A 450 26.63 -22.74 24.44
CA MET A 450 26.15 -21.36 24.43
C MET A 450 25.00 -21.13 25.42
N VAL A 451 24.04 -22.06 25.50
CA VAL A 451 22.94 -21.98 26.48
C VAL A 451 23.48 -22.07 27.91
N ARG A 452 24.44 -22.96 28.18
CA ARG A 452 25.10 -23.02 29.49
C ARG A 452 25.81 -21.71 29.82
N TRP A 453 26.47 -21.09 28.85
CA TRP A 453 27.11 -19.80 29.00
C TRP A 453 26.10 -18.67 29.30
N PHE A 454 24.97 -18.62 28.58
CA PHE A 454 23.90 -17.64 28.86
C PHE A 454 23.39 -17.70 30.30
N PHE A 455 23.32 -18.90 30.89
CA PHE A 455 22.85 -19.12 32.26
C PHE A 455 23.99 -19.21 33.30
N PHE A 456 25.19 -18.71 33.00
CA PHE A 456 26.33 -18.69 33.94
C PHE A 456 26.79 -20.09 34.42
N ARG A 457 26.54 -21.14 33.62
CA ARG A 457 26.84 -22.55 33.94
C ARG A 457 28.03 -23.12 33.17
N GLY A 458 28.87 -22.26 32.59
CA GLY A 458 30.08 -22.66 31.87
C GLY A 458 30.76 -21.49 31.15
N PRO A 459 32.01 -21.70 30.69
CA PRO A 459 32.72 -20.72 29.87
C PRO A 459 32.08 -20.58 28.48
N LYS A 460 32.37 -19.48 27.80
CA LYS A 460 31.96 -19.25 26.42
C LYS A 460 32.57 -20.33 25.52
N PRO A 461 31.77 -21.04 24.68
CA PRO A 461 32.32 -22.03 23.77
C PRO A 461 33.22 -21.37 22.71
N THR A 462 34.25 -22.11 22.29
CA THR A 462 35.05 -21.80 21.10
C THR A 462 34.41 -22.46 19.88
N PHE A 463 34.69 -21.94 18.69
CA PHE A 463 34.04 -22.37 17.46
C PHE A 463 35.04 -22.76 16.37
N GLU A 464 34.59 -23.65 15.50
CA GLU A 464 35.23 -23.94 14.21
C GLU A 464 35.02 -22.79 13.21
N ARG A 465 35.46 -23.01 11.96
CA ARG A 465 35.35 -22.04 10.88
C ARG A 465 33.98 -21.38 10.77
N TRP A 466 32.92 -22.18 10.92
CA TRP A 466 31.54 -21.71 10.89
C TRP A 466 30.86 -22.01 12.22
N THR A 467 30.28 -20.97 12.81
CA THR A 467 29.40 -21.07 13.98
C THR A 467 28.03 -21.59 13.60
N TYR A 468 27.30 -22.14 14.56
CA TYR A 468 25.95 -22.64 14.32
C TYR A 468 24.99 -21.55 13.81
N TRP A 469 25.16 -20.29 14.26
CA TRP A 469 24.31 -19.19 13.79
C TRP A 469 24.71 -18.72 12.39
N GLU A 470 26.01 -18.71 12.01
CA GLU A 470 26.40 -18.44 10.62
C GLU A 470 25.86 -19.50 9.67
N LYS A 471 25.85 -20.77 10.08
CA LYS A 471 25.25 -21.87 9.31
C LYS A 471 23.74 -21.70 9.19
N PHE A 472 23.08 -21.33 10.29
CA PHE A 472 21.65 -21.02 10.28
C PHE A 472 21.34 -19.84 9.36
N ASP A 473 22.05 -18.72 9.48
CA ASP A 473 21.90 -17.55 8.62
C ASP A 473 22.02 -17.94 7.14
N PHE A 474 23.04 -18.73 6.79
CA PHE A 474 23.22 -19.20 5.42
C PHE A 474 22.04 -20.08 4.94
N LEU A 475 21.60 -21.05 5.75
CA LEU A 475 20.51 -21.95 5.38
C LEU A 475 19.15 -21.24 5.32
N ALA A 476 18.88 -20.35 6.28
CA ALA A 476 17.68 -19.54 6.34
C ALA A 476 17.59 -18.61 5.12
N VAL A 477 18.68 -17.96 4.74
CA VAL A 477 18.73 -17.16 3.51
C VAL A 477 18.52 -18.06 2.28
N PHE A 478 19.15 -19.24 2.21
CA PHE A 478 18.97 -20.16 1.09
C PHE A 478 17.51 -20.62 0.93
N TRP A 479 16.84 -20.91 2.04
CA TRP A 479 15.40 -21.17 2.09
C TRP A 479 14.58 -19.96 1.63
N GLY A 480 14.84 -18.79 2.21
CA GLY A 480 14.14 -17.55 1.88
C GLY A 480 14.28 -17.18 0.41
N MET A 481 15.45 -17.43 -0.20
CA MET A 481 15.68 -17.22 -1.62
C MET A 481 14.86 -18.16 -2.51
N PHE A 482 14.64 -19.41 -2.09
CA PHE A 482 13.74 -20.32 -2.80
C PHE A 482 12.28 -19.87 -2.66
N ALA A 483 11.85 -19.54 -1.44
CA ALA A 483 10.48 -19.13 -1.15
C ALA A 483 10.12 -17.78 -1.82
N ILE A 484 10.88 -16.72 -1.56
CA ILE A 484 10.69 -15.37 -2.13
C ILE A 484 11.03 -15.37 -3.63
N GLY A 485 12.11 -16.03 -4.04
CA GLY A 485 12.51 -16.08 -5.45
C GLY A 485 11.50 -16.85 -6.32
N GLY A 486 11.02 -18.01 -5.85
CA GLY A 486 10.01 -18.80 -6.54
C GLY A 486 8.66 -18.08 -6.62
N SER A 487 8.15 -17.60 -5.49
CA SER A 487 6.91 -16.80 -5.46
C SER A 487 7.04 -15.50 -6.26
N GLY A 488 8.20 -14.84 -6.21
CA GLY A 488 8.47 -13.61 -6.95
C GLY A 488 8.47 -13.82 -8.47
N LEU A 489 9.03 -14.93 -8.96
CA LEU A 489 8.96 -15.29 -10.38
C LEU A 489 7.52 -15.53 -10.83
N MET A 490 6.70 -16.19 -10.00
CA MET A 490 5.27 -16.37 -10.27
C MET A 490 4.57 -15.01 -10.41
N LEU A 491 4.82 -14.09 -9.49
CA LEU A 491 4.19 -12.76 -9.48
C LEU A 491 4.74 -11.82 -10.56
N TRP A 492 5.99 -12.02 -11.01
CA TRP A 492 6.58 -11.26 -12.11
C TRP A 492 6.00 -11.69 -13.46
N PHE A 493 5.79 -13.00 -13.68
CA PHE A 493 5.26 -13.54 -14.94
C PHE A 493 3.88 -14.22 -14.76
N PRO A 494 2.86 -13.49 -14.29
CA PRO A 494 1.59 -14.08 -13.88
C PRO A 494 0.83 -14.77 -15.01
N GLU A 495 0.92 -14.24 -16.23
CA GLU A 495 0.27 -14.83 -17.41
C GLU A 495 0.93 -16.15 -17.85
N PHE A 496 2.27 -16.25 -17.73
CA PHE A 496 2.99 -17.48 -18.05
C PHE A 496 2.66 -18.58 -17.05
N PHE A 497 2.83 -18.32 -15.75
CA PHE A 497 2.51 -19.29 -14.71
C PHE A 497 1.00 -19.60 -14.66
N GLY A 498 0.16 -18.62 -14.97
CA GLY A 498 -1.29 -18.77 -15.00
C GLY A 498 -1.79 -19.66 -16.13
N SER A 499 -0.94 -19.99 -17.12
CA SER A 499 -1.31 -20.93 -18.18
C SER A 499 -1.40 -22.39 -17.69
N PHE A 500 -0.71 -22.74 -16.60
CA PHE A 500 -0.70 -24.11 -16.04
C PHE A 500 -0.94 -24.18 -14.52
N LEU A 501 -0.81 -23.06 -13.79
CA LEU A 501 -1.16 -22.98 -12.37
C LEU A 501 -2.53 -22.30 -12.18
N PRO A 502 -3.35 -22.78 -11.23
CA PRO A 502 -4.61 -22.13 -10.89
C PRO A 502 -4.37 -20.77 -10.20
N GLY A 503 -5.30 -19.84 -10.38
CA GLY A 503 -5.20 -18.47 -9.87
C GLY A 503 -4.99 -18.35 -8.36
N TRP A 504 -5.54 -19.28 -7.57
CA TRP A 504 -5.31 -19.32 -6.11
C TRP A 504 -3.83 -19.51 -5.73
N ALA A 505 -3.01 -20.09 -6.62
CA ALA A 505 -1.56 -20.22 -6.39
C ALA A 505 -0.88 -18.85 -6.31
N PHE A 506 -1.41 -17.83 -7.00
CA PHE A 506 -0.91 -16.45 -6.89
C PHE A 506 -1.35 -15.78 -5.59
N ASN A 507 -2.52 -16.12 -5.05
CA ASN A 507 -2.90 -15.69 -3.70
C ASN A 507 -1.91 -16.26 -2.67
N VAL A 508 -1.59 -17.55 -2.74
CA VAL A 508 -0.58 -18.20 -1.89
C VAL A 508 0.81 -17.59 -2.07
N ALA A 509 1.25 -17.41 -3.33
CA ALA A 509 2.53 -16.79 -3.64
C ALA A 509 2.62 -15.37 -3.07
N THR A 510 1.53 -14.59 -3.09
CA THR A 510 1.49 -13.24 -2.50
C THR A 510 1.72 -13.28 -0.99
N ILE A 511 1.08 -14.23 -0.28
CA ILE A 511 1.27 -14.41 1.17
C ILE A 511 2.72 -14.81 1.46
N ILE A 512 3.21 -15.88 0.82
CA ILE A 512 4.57 -16.40 1.04
C ILE A 512 5.61 -15.33 0.71
N HIS A 513 5.51 -14.67 -0.44
CA HIS A 513 6.45 -13.64 -0.85
C HIS A 513 6.49 -12.50 0.15
N SER A 514 5.32 -12.03 0.58
CA SER A 514 5.21 -10.89 1.48
C SER A 514 5.69 -11.20 2.90
N ASP A 515 5.31 -12.35 3.45
CA ASP A 515 5.57 -12.67 4.85
C ASP A 515 6.99 -13.22 5.04
N GLU A 516 7.50 -13.99 4.08
CA GLU A 516 8.91 -14.41 4.08
C GLU A 516 9.84 -13.20 3.86
N ALA A 517 9.47 -12.23 3.03
CA ALA A 517 10.24 -10.99 2.88
C ALA A 517 10.27 -10.19 4.19
N LEU A 518 9.16 -10.15 4.92
CA LEU A 518 9.10 -9.51 6.24
C LEU A 518 9.97 -10.24 7.27
N LEU A 519 9.92 -11.57 7.26
CA LEU A 519 10.78 -12.42 8.10
C LEU A 519 12.26 -12.15 7.77
N ALA A 520 12.64 -12.22 6.49
CA ALA A 520 14.01 -12.01 6.05
C ALA A 520 14.51 -10.60 6.41
N THR A 521 13.75 -9.55 6.12
CA THR A 521 14.14 -8.17 6.43
C THR A 521 14.24 -7.92 7.94
N GLY A 522 13.24 -8.35 8.72
CA GLY A 522 13.28 -8.22 10.16
C GLY A 522 14.42 -9.03 10.78
N PHE A 523 14.66 -10.26 10.32
CA PHE A 523 15.74 -11.12 10.82
C PHE A 523 17.12 -10.52 10.50
N ILE A 524 17.34 -10.06 9.27
CA ILE A 524 18.62 -9.48 8.88
C ILE A 524 18.90 -8.18 9.64
N PHE A 525 17.94 -7.27 9.72
CA PHE A 525 18.16 -5.96 10.36
C PHE A 525 18.16 -6.00 11.89
N SER A 526 17.60 -7.05 12.51
CA SER A 526 17.65 -7.23 13.97
C SER A 526 18.71 -8.26 14.40
N VAL A 527 18.55 -9.52 14.00
CA VAL A 527 19.36 -10.64 14.49
C VAL A 527 20.72 -10.70 13.81
N HIS A 528 20.77 -10.66 12.47
CA HIS A 528 22.04 -10.74 11.74
C HIS A 528 22.91 -9.53 12.06
N PHE A 529 22.37 -8.32 11.95
CA PHE A 529 23.09 -7.08 12.31
C PHE A 529 23.55 -7.09 13.77
N PHE A 530 22.75 -7.62 14.70
CA PHE A 530 23.22 -7.80 16.07
C PHE A 530 24.41 -8.78 16.11
N ASN A 531 24.26 -9.98 15.55
CA ASN A 531 25.25 -11.05 15.56
C ASN A 531 26.59 -10.66 14.92
N THR A 532 26.61 -9.71 13.98
CA THR A 532 27.83 -9.29 13.29
C THR A 532 28.33 -7.93 13.76
N HIS A 533 27.45 -6.96 14.02
CA HIS A 533 27.84 -5.56 14.25
C HIS A 533 27.43 -5.03 15.63
N GLY A 534 26.33 -5.53 16.19
CA GLY A 534 25.78 -5.09 17.47
C GLY A 534 26.33 -5.82 18.71
N ARG A 535 27.11 -6.89 18.54
CA ARG A 535 27.72 -7.61 19.67
C ARG A 535 28.71 -6.71 20.41
N PRO A 536 28.72 -6.73 21.77
CA PRO A 536 29.62 -5.90 22.57
C PRO A 536 31.11 -6.04 22.22
N GLU A 537 31.53 -7.19 21.68
CA GLU A 537 32.92 -7.46 21.30
C GLU A 537 33.33 -6.89 19.92
N LYS A 538 32.36 -6.53 19.07
CA LYS A 538 32.57 -6.01 17.70
C LYS A 538 32.03 -4.60 17.48
N PHE A 539 31.34 -4.06 18.48
CA PHE A 539 30.76 -2.73 18.39
C PHE A 539 31.85 -1.69 18.04
N PRO A 540 31.61 -0.78 17.08
CA PRO A 540 30.34 -0.51 16.41
C PRO A 540 30.06 -1.31 15.12
N MET A 541 31.02 -2.07 14.58
CA MET A 541 30.88 -2.80 13.31
C MET A 541 32.05 -3.77 13.08
N ASP A 542 31.73 -5.02 12.73
CA ASP A 542 32.71 -5.97 12.14
C ASP A 542 33.00 -5.68 10.65
N PHE A 543 34.26 -5.43 10.33
CA PHE A 543 34.73 -5.15 8.96
C PHE A 543 35.33 -6.34 8.21
N VAL A 544 35.43 -7.52 8.85
CA VAL A 544 36.10 -8.69 8.29
C VAL A 544 35.46 -9.16 6.99
N ILE A 545 34.14 -9.03 6.83
CA ILE A 545 33.45 -9.40 5.59
C ILE A 545 33.74 -8.46 4.42
N PHE A 546 34.14 -7.22 4.68
CA PHE A 546 34.42 -6.22 3.65
C PHE A 546 35.87 -6.26 3.18
N ASN A 547 36.83 -6.54 4.08
CA ASN A 547 38.25 -6.59 3.75
C ASN A 547 38.80 -8.03 3.63
N GLY A 548 38.08 -9.03 4.15
CA GLY A 548 38.44 -10.45 4.15
C GLY A 548 39.53 -10.86 5.16
N GLN A 549 39.94 -9.97 6.06
CA GLN A 549 41.11 -10.12 6.92
C GLN A 549 40.73 -9.95 8.40
N MET A 550 41.39 -10.72 9.27
CA MET A 550 41.25 -10.61 10.73
C MET A 550 42.60 -10.73 11.43
N SER A 551 42.73 -10.13 12.61
CA SER A 551 43.96 -10.22 13.39
C SER A 551 44.12 -11.59 14.06
N LYS A 552 45.35 -12.02 14.36
CA LYS A 552 45.61 -13.30 15.05
C LYS A 552 44.90 -13.37 16.41
N HIS A 553 44.94 -12.26 17.16
CA HIS A 553 44.27 -12.17 18.45
C HIS A 553 42.78 -12.47 18.32
N GLU A 554 42.11 -11.78 17.41
CA GLU A 554 40.69 -11.93 17.11
C GLU A 554 40.34 -13.31 16.54
N PHE A 555 41.21 -13.90 15.71
CA PHE A 555 41.03 -15.25 15.19
C PHE A 555 41.01 -16.27 16.33
N ILE A 556 41.97 -16.21 17.26
CA ILE A 556 42.02 -17.15 18.38
C ILE A 556 40.82 -16.96 19.33
N GLU A 557 40.44 -15.71 19.61
CA GLU A 557 39.31 -15.42 20.50
C GLU A 557 37.96 -15.89 19.93
N GLU A 558 37.71 -15.68 18.64
CA GLU A 558 36.41 -16.04 18.04
C GLU A 558 36.36 -17.44 17.42
N ARG A 559 37.51 -17.96 16.99
CA ARG A 559 37.65 -19.17 16.16
C ARG A 559 38.79 -20.06 16.68
N GLY A 560 38.90 -20.18 18.00
CA GLY A 560 39.97 -20.92 18.68
C GLY A 560 40.14 -22.36 18.19
N ASP A 561 39.03 -23.07 17.94
CA ASP A 561 39.11 -24.46 17.47
C ASP A 561 39.58 -24.57 16.01
N GLN A 562 39.17 -23.63 15.16
CA GLN A 562 39.68 -23.52 13.80
C GLN A 562 41.20 -23.23 13.82
N TRP A 563 41.64 -22.32 14.69
CA TRP A 563 43.05 -22.00 14.84
C TRP A 563 43.86 -23.21 15.31
N ALA A 564 43.39 -23.92 16.33
CA ALA A 564 44.03 -25.13 16.85
C ALA A 564 44.16 -26.22 15.77
N ARG A 565 43.13 -26.37 14.92
CA ARG A 565 43.18 -27.27 13.76
C ARG A 565 44.23 -26.83 12.73
N TYR A 566 44.28 -25.54 12.40
CA TYR A 566 45.27 -25.01 11.45
C TYR A 566 46.72 -25.17 11.95
N GLU A 567 46.94 -25.02 13.26
CA GLU A 567 48.24 -25.31 13.88
C GLU A 567 48.58 -26.80 13.80
N LYS A 568 47.63 -27.67 14.13
CA LYS A 568 47.81 -29.13 14.05
C LYS A 568 48.09 -29.62 12.62
N GLU A 569 47.47 -28.98 11.62
CA GLU A 569 47.67 -29.29 10.20
C GLU A 569 48.91 -28.59 9.60
N GLY A 570 49.52 -27.63 10.30
CA GLY A 570 50.70 -26.89 9.84
C GLY A 570 50.41 -25.93 8.69
N ILE A 571 49.17 -25.44 8.55
CA ILE A 571 48.72 -24.63 7.40
C ILE A 571 48.52 -23.14 7.71
N THR A 572 48.84 -22.68 8.91
CA THR A 572 48.61 -21.30 9.36
C THR A 572 49.22 -20.24 8.43
N GLU A 573 50.44 -20.45 7.94
CA GLU A 573 51.12 -19.49 7.04
C GLU A 573 50.45 -19.38 5.66
N ASN A 574 49.70 -20.39 5.20
CA ASN A 574 48.95 -20.33 3.94
C ASN A 574 47.83 -19.27 3.96
N PHE A 575 47.40 -18.88 5.15
CA PHE A 575 46.35 -17.89 5.36
C PHE A 575 46.89 -16.52 5.74
N LYS A 576 48.20 -16.35 5.89
CA LYS A 576 48.80 -15.06 6.23
C LYS A 576 48.52 -14.04 5.13
N ALA A 577 48.06 -12.86 5.55
CA ALA A 577 47.68 -11.78 4.66
C ALA A 577 48.52 -10.52 4.93
N LYS A 578 48.80 -9.75 3.88
CA LYS A 578 49.27 -8.38 4.03
C LYS A 578 48.05 -7.49 4.27
N LYS A 579 48.13 -6.61 5.26
CA LYS A 579 47.07 -5.63 5.57
C LYS A 579 46.75 -4.83 4.29
N SER A 580 45.51 -4.91 3.83
CA SER A 580 45.09 -4.34 2.54
C SER A 580 44.76 -2.84 2.58
N SER A 581 44.76 -2.21 3.76
CA SER A 581 44.16 -0.90 4.02
C SER A 581 45.08 0.30 3.77
N GLY A 582 44.69 1.16 2.82
CA GLY A 582 45.09 2.58 2.82
C GLY A 582 43.99 3.45 3.46
N ILE A 583 44.32 4.67 3.89
CA ILE A 583 43.39 5.59 4.59
C ILE A 583 42.09 5.81 3.81
N VAL A 584 42.20 6.05 2.49
CA VAL A 584 41.04 6.29 1.62
C VAL A 584 40.15 5.05 1.48
N TYR A 585 40.78 3.88 1.34
CA TYR A 585 40.05 2.61 1.23
C TYR A 585 39.24 2.33 2.50
N ASP A 586 39.86 2.51 3.67
CA ASP A 586 39.19 2.32 4.95
C ASP A 586 38.06 3.33 5.16
N PHE A 587 38.24 4.58 4.74
CA PHE A 587 37.19 5.59 4.84
C PHE A 587 35.96 5.21 4.00
N CYS A 588 36.15 4.89 2.72
CA CYS A 588 35.04 4.52 1.83
C CYS A 588 34.32 3.25 2.29
N LEU A 589 35.09 2.24 2.71
CA LEU A 589 34.55 0.96 3.17
C LEU A 589 33.75 1.13 4.47
N LYS A 590 34.25 1.92 5.43
CA LYS A 590 33.53 2.25 6.67
C LYS A 590 32.27 3.05 6.38
N ALA A 591 32.37 4.08 5.54
CA ALA A 591 31.22 4.90 5.15
C ALA A 591 30.11 4.05 4.50
N PHE A 592 30.48 3.14 3.60
CA PHE A 592 29.53 2.19 2.99
C PHE A 592 28.90 1.27 4.02
N GLY A 593 29.70 0.61 4.87
CA GLY A 593 29.20 -0.33 5.87
C GLY A 593 28.25 0.32 6.87
N PHE A 594 28.61 1.49 7.41
CA PHE A 594 27.72 2.25 8.28
C PHE A 594 26.44 2.70 7.58
N SER A 595 26.54 3.20 6.34
CA SER A 595 25.35 3.60 5.58
C SER A 595 24.38 2.43 5.39
N ALA A 596 24.88 1.24 5.04
CA ALA A 596 24.07 0.04 4.89
C ALA A 596 23.35 -0.35 6.19
N VAL A 597 24.05 -0.29 7.34
CA VAL A 597 23.46 -0.58 8.65
C VAL A 597 22.43 0.47 9.06
N PHE A 598 22.71 1.76 8.85
CA PHE A 598 21.76 2.83 9.15
C PHE A 598 20.48 2.71 8.31
N ILE A 599 20.60 2.38 7.02
CA ILE A 599 19.43 2.12 6.17
C ILE A 599 18.64 0.94 6.72
N GLY A 600 19.28 -0.18 7.03
CA GLY A 600 18.59 -1.36 7.57
C GLY A 600 17.89 -1.09 8.91
N ILE A 601 18.55 -0.41 9.84
CA ILE A 601 17.94 -0.01 11.13
C ILE A 601 16.77 0.95 10.91
N THR A 602 16.89 1.91 10.00
CA THR A 602 15.80 2.83 9.67
C THR A 602 14.58 2.07 9.13
N LEU A 603 14.80 1.11 8.23
CA LEU A 603 13.73 0.26 7.69
C LEU A 603 13.08 -0.60 8.77
N LEU A 604 13.87 -1.15 9.70
CA LEU A 604 13.35 -1.89 10.85
C LEU A 604 12.45 -1.01 11.73
N ILE A 605 12.88 0.22 12.02
CA ILE A 605 12.08 1.18 12.81
C ILE A 605 10.77 1.53 12.08
N LEU A 606 10.83 1.77 10.77
CA LEU A 606 9.63 2.05 9.97
C LEU A 606 8.66 0.86 9.94
N MET A 607 9.18 -0.36 9.89
CA MET A 607 8.39 -1.59 10.01
C MET A 607 7.68 -1.67 11.36
N ILE A 608 8.41 -1.49 12.46
CA ILE A 608 7.84 -1.52 13.82
C ILE A 608 6.79 -0.42 13.96
N TYR A 609 7.07 0.78 13.48
CA TYR A 609 6.13 1.90 13.47
C TYR A 609 4.84 1.54 12.73
N ALA A 610 4.93 0.94 11.54
CA ALA A 610 3.76 0.55 10.76
C ALA A 610 2.90 -0.51 11.47
N PHE A 611 3.51 -1.45 12.21
CA PHE A 611 2.76 -2.41 13.03
C PHE A 611 2.10 -1.79 14.26
N MET A 612 2.73 -0.78 14.87
CA MET A 612 2.19 -0.10 16.05
C MET A 612 1.08 0.90 15.70
N PHE A 613 1.16 1.51 14.51
CA PHE A 613 0.24 2.55 14.05
C PHE A 613 -0.34 2.21 12.66
N PRO A 614 -1.21 1.19 12.57
CA PRO A 614 -1.88 0.86 11.32
C PRO A 614 -2.82 2.01 10.90
N HIS A 615 -2.71 2.45 9.64
CA HIS A 615 -3.66 3.41 9.08
C HIS A 615 -4.81 2.63 8.44
N HIS A 616 -5.99 2.68 9.08
CA HIS A 616 -7.22 2.08 8.57
C HIS A 616 -7.82 2.91 7.42
#